data_AF-A0A291C129-F1
#
_entry.id   AF-A0A291C129-F1
#
_cell.length_a   1.000
_cell.length_b   1.000
_cell.length_c   1.000
_cell.angle_alpha   90.00
_cell.angle_beta   90.00
_cell.angle_gamma   90.00
#
_symmetry.space_group_name_H-M   'P 1'
#
loop_
_entity.id
_entity.type
_entity.pdbx_description
1 polymer ?
#
loop_
_entity_poly.entity_id
_entity_poly.type
_entity_poly.pdbx_seq_one_letter_code
_entity_poly.pdbx_strand_id
1 'polypeptide(L)'
;MINHLKKSKKAHDLIEQTDTVNSPSHYNQTKIEAIDIIEDVTAGYQSNVKYHIGNAIKYLIRAPFKNNTVEDLKKAVWYIQRAIEKLEGEE
;
A
#
# COMPACT_ATOMS: atom_id res chain seq x y z
N MET A 1 10.64 34.73 -38.27
CA MET A 1 9.40 35.08 -37.54
C MET A 1 8.43 33.91 -37.68
N ILE A 2 8.42 33.05 -36.65
CA ILE A 2 7.31 32.21 -36.11
C ILE A 2 6.33 31.51 -37.09
N ASN A 3 6.43 30.17 -37.08
CA ASN A 3 5.40 29.12 -37.06
C ASN A 3 3.96 29.43 -37.55
N HIS A 4 3.52 28.70 -38.58
CA HIS A 4 2.26 27.96 -38.48
C HIS A 4 2.17 26.83 -39.51
N LEU A 5 1.46 25.74 -39.14
CA LEU A 5 1.06 24.60 -39.98
C LEU A 5 2.04 23.44 -40.15
N LYS A 6 2.29 22.74 -39.04
CA LYS A 6 2.30 21.26 -39.02
C LYS A 6 1.37 20.77 -37.91
N LYS A 7 0.07 21.01 -38.07
CA LYS A 7 -0.97 20.31 -37.29
C LYS A 7 -1.21 18.95 -37.94
N SER A 8 -1.41 17.95 -37.10
CA SER A 8 -1.77 16.57 -37.43
C SER A 8 -0.62 15.60 -37.69
N LYS A 9 0.17 15.35 -36.65
CA LYS A 9 0.68 14.00 -36.41
C LYS A 9 0.52 13.65 -34.92
N LYS A 10 -0.33 12.64 -34.70
CA LYS A 10 -0.47 11.81 -33.49
C LYS A 10 -0.86 12.54 -32.20
N ALA A 11 -2.15 12.81 -32.06
CA ALA A 11 -2.84 12.79 -30.77
C ALA A 11 -3.18 11.33 -30.42
N HIS A 12 -2.16 10.48 -30.29
CA HIS A 12 -2.29 9.13 -29.75
C HIS A 12 -1.95 9.25 -28.26
N ASP A 13 -2.88 8.79 -27.42
CA ASP A 13 -2.67 8.27 -26.08
C ASP A 13 -1.95 9.18 -25.06
N LEU A 14 -2.74 10.03 -24.40
CA LEU A 14 -2.40 10.56 -23.06
C LEU A 14 -3.63 10.52 -22.14
N ILE A 15 -4.44 9.47 -22.24
CA ILE A 15 -5.24 9.06 -21.09
C ILE A 15 -4.32 8.15 -20.28
N GLU A 16 -3.53 8.76 -19.39
CA GLU A 16 -2.90 8.03 -18.31
C GLU A 16 -4.06 7.49 -17.45
N GLN A 17 -4.52 6.28 -17.77
CA GLN A 17 -5.45 5.56 -16.93
C GLN A 17 -4.69 5.33 -15.63
N THR A 18 -5.02 6.12 -14.61
CA THR A 18 -4.66 5.80 -13.24
C THR A 18 -5.24 4.42 -12.98
N ASP A 19 -4.39 3.41 -13.04
CA ASP A 19 -4.77 2.05 -12.71
C ASP A 19 -5.06 2.05 -11.22
N THR A 20 -6.32 2.30 -10.87
CA THR A 20 -6.76 2.40 -9.48
C THR A 20 -6.65 1.05 -8.76
N VAL A 21 -6.45 -0.04 -9.51
CA VAL A 21 -6.31 -1.40 -9.00
C VAL A 21 -4.84 -1.71 -8.69
N ASN A 22 -3.92 -1.42 -9.62
CA ASN A 22 -2.49 -1.72 -9.45
C ASN A 22 -1.68 -0.54 -8.88
N SER A 23 -2.21 0.67 -8.90
CA SER A 23 -1.56 1.89 -8.40
C SER A 23 -2.57 2.89 -7.81
N PRO A 24 -3.36 2.49 -6.80
CA PRO A 24 -4.22 3.41 -6.08
C PRO A 24 -3.43 4.62 -5.57
N SER A 25 -3.93 5.83 -5.86
CA SER A 25 -3.25 7.12 -5.60
C SER A 25 -2.81 7.38 -4.14
N HIS A 26 -3.32 6.58 -3.21
CA HIS A 26 -3.06 6.65 -1.78
C HIS A 26 -2.05 5.59 -1.26
N TYR A 27 -1.47 4.78 -2.16
CA TYR A 27 -0.36 3.86 -1.84
C TYR A 27 0.97 4.32 -2.46
N ASN A 28 0.94 5.13 -3.52
CA ASN A 28 2.14 5.65 -4.22
C ASN A 28 2.83 6.84 -3.50
N GLN A 29 2.55 7.06 -2.21
CA GLN A 29 3.15 8.16 -1.45
C GLN A 29 4.50 7.78 -0.82
N THR A 30 4.86 6.50 -0.89
CA THR A 30 6.18 5.97 -0.54
C THR A 30 6.97 5.60 -1.80
N LYS A 31 8.31 5.59 -1.72
CA LYS A 31 9.18 5.20 -2.85
C LYS A 31 9.09 3.71 -3.21
N ILE A 32 8.47 2.92 -2.35
CA ILE A 32 8.32 1.47 -2.43
C ILE A 32 6.83 1.18 -2.31
N GLU A 33 6.32 0.24 -3.12
CA GLU A 33 4.92 -0.15 -3.06
C GLU A 33 4.61 -0.89 -1.75
N ALA A 34 3.45 -0.60 -1.18
CA ALA A 34 3.07 -1.19 0.11
C ALA A 34 2.94 -2.72 0.04
N ILE A 35 2.52 -3.25 -1.11
CA ILE A 35 2.40 -4.71 -1.31
C ILE A 35 3.77 -5.39 -1.23
N ASP A 36 4.81 -4.81 -1.83
CA ASP A 36 6.17 -5.36 -1.82
C ASP A 36 6.72 -5.43 -0.39
N ILE A 37 6.52 -4.37 0.40
CA ILE A 37 6.92 -4.34 1.81
C ILE A 37 6.18 -5.42 2.61
N ILE A 38 4.86 -5.56 2.38
CA ILE A 38 4.04 -6.55 3.08
C ILE A 38 4.49 -7.96 2.72
N GLU A 39 4.69 -8.27 1.44
CA GLU A 39 5.12 -9.59 0.99
C GLU A 39 6.50 -9.98 1.54
N ASP A 40 7.47 -9.06 1.46
CA ASP A 40 8.84 -9.29 1.93
C ASP A 40 8.90 -9.50 3.45
N VAL A 41 8.32 -8.58 4.23
CA VAL A 41 8.34 -8.68 5.70
C VAL A 41 7.59 -9.92 6.18
N THR A 42 6.43 -10.21 5.58
CA THR A 42 5.61 -11.35 6.01
C THR A 42 6.20 -12.70 5.60
N ALA A 43 7.16 -12.76 4.68
CA ALA A 43 7.84 -14.00 4.30
C ALA A 43 8.64 -14.64 5.46
N GLY A 44 9.11 -13.83 6.42
CA GLY A 44 9.82 -14.31 7.62
C GLY A 44 8.92 -14.86 8.73
N TYR A 45 7.60 -14.78 8.58
CA TYR A 45 6.64 -15.19 9.61
C TYR A 45 5.97 -16.52 9.28
N GLN A 46 5.60 -17.26 10.32
CA GLN A 46 4.79 -18.46 10.20
C GLN A 46 3.40 -18.16 9.61
N SER A 47 2.82 -19.13 8.91
CA SER A 47 1.54 -18.97 8.18
C SER A 47 0.38 -18.53 9.08
N ASN A 48 0.36 -18.98 10.34
CA ASN A 48 -0.66 -18.67 11.34
C ASN A 48 -0.72 -17.17 11.74
N VAL A 49 0.39 -16.43 11.60
CA VAL A 49 0.48 -15.00 11.97
C VAL A 49 0.68 -14.08 10.77
N LYS A 50 1.05 -14.61 9.60
CA LYS A 50 1.34 -13.87 8.37
C LYS A 50 0.26 -12.83 8.02
N TYR A 51 -1.01 -13.24 8.11
CA TYR A 51 -2.17 -12.37 7.85
C TYR A 51 -2.25 -11.18 8.82
N HIS A 52 -1.94 -11.39 10.09
CA HIS A 52 -2.00 -10.35 11.11
C HIS A 52 -0.89 -9.32 10.92
N ILE A 53 0.33 -9.79 10.66
CA ILE A 53 1.49 -8.92 10.38
C ILE A 53 1.25 -8.06 9.14
N GLY A 54 0.79 -8.65 8.03
CA GLY A 54 0.54 -7.90 6.80
C GLY A 54 -0.51 -6.79 6.96
N ASN A 55 -1.59 -7.07 7.72
CA ASN A 55 -2.58 -6.04 8.02
C ASN A 55 -2.03 -4.93 8.91
N ALA A 56 -1.25 -5.27 9.94
CA ALA A 56 -0.62 -4.26 10.79
C ALA A 56 0.26 -3.31 9.98
N ILE A 57 1.13 -3.84 9.10
CA ILE A 57 1.97 -3.06 8.19
C ILE A 57 1.13 -2.17 7.28
N LYS A 58 0.07 -2.71 6.66
CA LYS A 58 -0.87 -1.94 5.84
C LYS A 58 -1.43 -0.73 6.59
N TYR A 59 -1.86 -0.90 7.85
CA TYR A 59 -2.39 0.21 8.64
C TYR A 59 -1.31 1.21 9.03
N LEU A 60 -0.08 0.76 9.32
CA LEU A 60 1.06 1.64 9.60
C LEU A 60 1.42 2.51 8.39
N ILE A 61 1.51 1.91 7.20
CA ILE A 61 1.77 2.63 5.95
C ILE A 61 0.65 3.63 5.65
N ARG A 62 -0.62 3.26 5.91
CA ARG A 62 -1.78 4.10 5.57
C ARG A 62 -2.02 5.26 6.55
N ALA A 63 -1.62 5.12 7.81
CA ALA A 63 -1.87 6.09 8.87
C ALA A 63 -1.49 7.56 8.56
N PRO A 64 -0.32 7.87 7.95
CA PRO A 64 0.05 9.26 7.62
C PRO A 64 -0.74 9.87 6.46
N PHE A 65 -1.51 9.08 5.71
CA PHE A 65 -2.08 9.47 4.42
C PHE A 65 -3.61 9.58 4.41
N LYS A 66 -4.26 9.17 5.50
CA LYS A 66 -5.71 9.31 5.69
C LYS A 66 -6.00 10.24 6.87
N ASN A 67 -7.14 10.92 6.84
CA ASN A 67 -7.63 11.76 7.94
C ASN A 67 -8.09 10.97 9.20
N ASN A 68 -7.56 9.76 9.41
CA ASN A 68 -7.92 8.87 10.51
C ASN A 68 -6.68 8.16 11.13
N THR A 69 -5.53 8.83 11.17
CA THR A 69 -4.25 8.30 11.68
C THR A 69 -4.38 7.51 12.99
N VAL A 70 -5.05 8.07 14.00
CA VAL A 70 -5.22 7.39 15.31
C VAL A 70 -6.02 6.09 15.19
N GLU A 71 -7.04 6.06 14.34
CA GLU A 71 -7.85 4.86 14.10
C GLU A 71 -7.02 3.78 13.41
N ASP A 72 -6.19 4.15 12.45
CA ASP A 72 -5.31 3.21 11.74
C ASP A 72 -4.23 2.66 12.68
N LEU A 73 -3.62 3.50 13.52
CA LEU A 73 -2.69 3.03 14.55
C LEU A 73 -3.36 2.05 15.53
N LYS A 74 -4.60 2.31 15.95
CA LYS A 74 -5.38 1.38 16.79
C LYS A 74 -5.64 0.05 16.09
N LYS A 75 -5.94 0.06 14.79
CA LYS A 75 -6.10 -1.17 13.99
C LYS A 75 -4.78 -1.92 13.88
N ALA A 76 -3.67 -1.24 13.66
CA ALA A 76 -2.34 -1.88 13.64
C ALA A 76 -2.05 -2.60 14.96
N VAL A 77 -2.28 -1.93 16.10
CA VAL A 77 -2.15 -2.54 17.44
C VAL A 77 -3.05 -3.77 17.59
N TRP A 78 -4.31 -3.68 17.18
CA TRP A 78 -5.26 -4.80 17.25
C TRP A 78 -4.77 -6.04 16.49
N TYR A 79 -4.19 -5.85 15.30
CA TYR A 79 -3.63 -6.96 14.53
C TYR A 79 -2.35 -7.52 15.16
N ILE A 80 -1.47 -6.67 15.70
CA ILE A 80 -0.26 -7.11 16.42
C ILE A 80 -0.63 -7.95 17.64
N GLN A 81 -1.63 -7.54 18.43
CA GLN A 81 -2.07 -8.26 19.61
C GLN A 81 -2.47 -9.71 19.27
N ARG A 82 -3.19 -9.91 18.17
CA ARG A 82 -3.61 -11.26 17.72
C ARG A 82 -2.45 -12.09 17.19
N ALA A 83 -1.46 -11.45 16.55
CA ALA A 83 -0.23 -12.15 16.17
C ALA A 83 0.52 -12.65 17.40
N ILE A 84 0.60 -11.83 18.46
CA ILE A 84 1.20 -12.21 19.74
C ILE A 84 0.43 -13.37 20.38
N GLU A 85 -0.89 -13.25 20.52
CA GLU A 85 -1.76 -14.32 21.08
C GLU A 85 -1.58 -15.66 20.35
N LYS A 86 -1.36 -15.63 19.04
CA LYS A 86 -1.13 -16.83 18.23
C LYS A 86 0.23 -17.47 18.47
N LEU A 87 1.26 -16.68 18.75
CA LEU A 87 2.61 -17.17 19.06
C LEU A 87 2.70 -17.67 20.51
N GLU A 88 2.04 -16.98 21.44
CA GLU A 88 2.00 -17.38 22.85
C GLU A 88 1.12 -18.62 23.07
N GLY A 89 0.05 -18.79 22.29
CA GLY A 89 -0.83 -19.97 22.36
C GLY A 89 -0.29 -21.24 21.69
N GLU A 90 0.96 -21.22 21.21
CA GLU A 90 1.68 -22.38 20.66
C GLU A 90 2.63 -23.06 21.68
N GLU A 91 2.55 -22.69 22.96
CA GLU A 91 3.13 -23.42 24.10
C GLU A 91 2.22 -24.56 24.60
#